data_AF-A0A135TVH6-F1
#
_entry.id   AF-A0A135TVH6-F1
#
_cell.length_a   1.000
_cell.length_b   1.000
_cell.length_c   1.000
_cell.angle_alpha   90.00
_cell.angle_beta   90.00
_cell.angle_gamma   90.00
#
_symmetry.space_group_name_H-M   'P 1'
#
loop_
_entity.id
_entity.type
_entity.pdbx_description
1 polymer ?
#
loop_
_entity_poly.entity_id
_entity_poly.type
_entity_poly.pdbx_seq_one_letter_code
_entity_poly.pdbx_strand_id
1 'polypeptide(L)'
;SWYTVPVENLSKKRKWTWRTWEIELPCDVEGWIEIVCRCWDNSLNTQSPDVRTAWNWGLHVTSSCHRISVYSVNNNRPNTQARLREFSEKGISFAPITVPLAFPSQSWNEYEEYWKRHDPRDAED
;
A
#
# COMPACT_ATOMS: atom_id res chain seq x y z
N SER A 1 5.49 9.52 5.14
CA SER A 1 6.48 9.48 6.23
C SER A 1 7.86 9.18 5.66
N TRP A 2 8.94 9.64 6.30
CA TRP A 2 10.32 9.31 5.91
C TRP A 2 10.91 8.37 6.95
N TYR A 3 11.56 7.30 6.50
CA TYR A 3 12.22 6.33 7.36
C TYR A 3 13.66 6.17 6.89
N THR A 4 14.60 6.45 7.79
CA THR A 4 16.02 6.23 7.51
C THR A 4 16.34 4.75 7.73
N VAL A 5 16.98 4.12 6.75
CA VAL A 5 17.47 2.75 6.92
C VAL A 5 18.57 2.74 7.98
N PRO A 6 18.48 1.90 9.03
CA PRO A 6 19.52 1.76 10.04
C PRO A 6 20.87 1.42 9.39
N VAL A 7 21.96 2.00 9.90
CA VAL A 7 23.29 1.90 9.26
C VAL A 7 23.80 0.45 9.28
N GLU A 8 23.44 -0.29 10.32
CA GLU A 8 23.69 -1.71 10.53
C GLU A 8 23.04 -2.59 9.45
N ASN A 9 21.90 -2.16 8.89
CA ASN A 9 21.18 -2.89 7.83
C ASN A 9 21.66 -2.55 6.43
N LEU A 10 22.69 -1.70 6.31
CA LEU A 10 23.29 -1.35 5.04
C LEU A 10 24.55 -2.18 4.82
N SER A 11 24.70 -2.81 3.66
CA SER A 11 25.90 -3.60 3.37
C SER A 11 27.19 -2.76 3.40
N LYS A 12 28.34 -3.41 3.56
CA LYS A 12 29.64 -2.71 3.63
C LYS A 12 29.89 -1.90 2.35
N LYS A 13 30.06 -0.58 2.49
CA LYS A 13 30.40 0.30 1.38
C LYS A 13 31.78 -0.04 0.83
N ARG A 14 31.89 -0.24 -0.50
CA ARG A 14 33.17 -0.42 -1.21
C ARG A 14 33.17 0.44 -2.48
N LYS A 15 34.36 0.62 -3.05
CA LYS A 15 34.52 1.33 -4.32
C LYS A 15 33.97 0.46 -5.45
N TRP A 16 33.17 1.05 -6.34
CA TRP A 16 32.60 0.39 -7.53
C TRP A 16 31.63 -0.76 -7.27
N THR A 17 31.13 -0.91 -6.05
CA THR A 17 30.10 -1.91 -5.73
C THR A 17 28.81 -1.22 -5.36
N TRP A 18 27.68 -1.82 -5.74
CA TRP A 18 26.39 -1.43 -5.17
C TRP A 18 26.36 -1.64 -3.66
N ARG A 19 25.36 -1.03 -3.02
CA ARG A 19 25.03 -1.26 -1.61
C ARG A 19 23.63 -1.84 -1.55
N THR A 20 23.48 -2.91 -0.78
CA THR A 20 22.17 -3.46 -0.46
C THR A 20 21.74 -2.90 0.89
N TRP A 21 20.43 -2.85 1.10
CA TRP A 21 19.83 -2.29 2.30
C TRP A 21 18.52 -3.01 2.58
N GLU A 22 18.14 -3.07 3.85
CA GLU A 22 16.86 -3.62 4.29
C GLU A 22 16.33 -2.85 5.51
N ILE A 23 15.02 -2.78 5.67
CA ILE A 23 14.37 -2.14 6.81
C ILE A 23 13.05 -2.83 7.12
N GLU A 24 12.76 -3.01 8.40
CA GLU A 24 11.42 -3.31 8.88
C GLU A 24 10.61 -2.01 8.88
N LEU A 25 9.86 -1.76 7.80
CA LEU A 25 9.07 -0.55 7.65
C LEU A 25 7.75 -0.67 8.44
N PRO A 26 7.49 0.18 9.45
CA PRO A 26 6.21 0.16 10.14
C PRO A 26 5.09 0.61 9.18
N CYS A 27 4.02 -0.18 9.12
CA CYS A 27 2.88 0.08 8.25
C CYS A 27 1.57 0.04 9.04
N ASP A 28 1.17 1.19 9.57
CA ASP A 28 -0.09 1.31 10.34
C ASP A 28 -1.33 1.51 9.46
N VAL A 29 -1.11 1.92 8.21
CA VAL A 29 -2.16 2.23 7.25
C VAL A 29 -2.59 0.98 6.47
N GLU A 30 -3.90 0.82 6.28
CA GLU A 30 -4.50 -0.23 5.46
C GLU A 30 -4.88 0.34 4.09
N GLY A 31 -4.89 -0.52 3.06
CA GLY A 31 -5.23 -0.16 1.69
C GLY A 31 -4.01 0.06 0.79
N TRP A 32 -4.19 0.83 -0.28
CA TRP A 32 -3.13 1.12 -1.24
C TRP A 32 -2.10 2.09 -0.65
N ILE A 33 -0.87 1.62 -0.54
CA ILE A 33 0.29 2.39 -0.10
C ILE A 33 1.36 2.40 -1.17
N GLU A 34 2.19 3.43 -1.15
CA GLU A 34 3.34 3.55 -2.03
C GLU A 34 4.62 3.60 -1.21
N ILE A 35 5.52 2.66 -1.48
CA ILE A 35 6.85 2.60 -0.88
C ILE A 35 7.81 3.26 -1.87
N VAL A 36 8.48 4.32 -1.42
CA VAL A 36 9.40 5.10 -2.25
C VAL A 36 10.81 5.02 -1.67
N CYS A 37 11.78 4.63 -2.50
CA CYS A 37 13.19 4.62 -2.11
C CYS A 37 13.93 5.82 -2.71
N ARG A 38 14.74 6.48 -1.87
CA ARG A 38 15.63 7.57 -2.26
C ARG A 38 17.00 7.41 -1.60
N CYS A 39 18.05 7.54 -2.40
CA CYS A 39 19.44 7.37 -1.97
C CYS A 39 20.21 8.71 -1.98
N TRP A 40 21.27 8.74 -1.17
CA TRP A 40 22.29 9.79 -1.17
C TRP A 40 23.68 9.17 -1.28
N ASP A 41 24.58 9.83 -2.01
CA ASP A 41 25.98 9.45 -2.10
C ASP A 41 26.88 10.24 -1.11
N ASN A 42 28.19 10.02 -1.16
CA ASN A 42 29.17 10.72 -0.30
C ASN A 42 29.43 12.18 -0.69
N SER A 43 28.89 12.64 -1.83
CA SER A 43 28.97 14.02 -2.30
C SER A 43 27.64 14.74 -2.10
N LEU A 44 26.71 14.14 -1.33
CA LEU A 44 25.37 14.65 -1.07
C LEU A 44 24.49 14.77 -2.33
N ASN A 45 24.85 14.10 -3.42
CA ASN A 45 23.95 13.97 -4.55
C ASN A 45 22.76 13.10 -4.16
N THR A 46 21.60 13.38 -4.74
CA THR A 46 20.37 12.64 -4.50
C THR A 46 19.57 12.45 -5.79
N GLN A 47 18.59 11.55 -5.74
CA GLN A 47 17.71 11.24 -6.86
C GLN A 47 16.60 12.29 -7.04
N SER A 48 16.13 12.45 -8.28
CA SER A 48 14.92 13.23 -8.58
C SER A 48 13.67 12.50 -8.07
N PRO A 49 12.66 13.21 -7.55
CA PRO A 49 11.49 12.57 -6.96
C PRO A 49 10.59 11.89 -8.00
N ASP A 50 10.45 12.47 -9.18
CA ASP A 50 9.51 12.00 -10.21
C ASP A 50 10.20 11.84 -11.57
N VAL A 51 9.73 10.86 -12.35
CA VAL A 51 10.24 10.57 -13.70
C VAL A 51 10.09 11.77 -14.62
N ARG A 52 8.97 12.51 -14.50
CA ARG A 52 8.65 13.67 -15.33
C ARG A 52 9.71 14.77 -15.24
N THR A 53 10.37 14.91 -14.10
CA THR A 53 11.38 15.95 -13.87
C THR A 53 12.67 15.71 -14.66
N ALA A 54 12.99 14.46 -14.99
CA ALA A 54 14.23 14.08 -15.68
C ALA A 54 13.96 13.38 -17.03
N TRP A 55 12.72 13.45 -17.53
CA TRP A 55 12.33 12.76 -18.75
C TRP A 55 13.03 13.35 -19.98
N ASN A 56 13.47 12.48 -20.88
CA ASN A 56 14.08 12.85 -22.14
C ASN A 56 13.72 11.81 -23.21
N TRP A 57 13.76 12.21 -24.48
CA TRP A 57 13.43 11.36 -25.64
C TRP A 57 14.30 10.11 -25.76
N GLY A 58 15.54 10.17 -25.26
CA GLY A 58 16.44 9.02 -25.27
C GLY A 58 16.14 8.00 -24.18
N LEU A 59 15.31 8.33 -23.19
CA LEU A 59 15.09 7.51 -21.98
C LEU A 59 16.39 7.19 -21.22
N HIS A 60 17.43 8.01 -21.38
CA HIS A 60 18.69 7.83 -20.65
C HIS A 60 18.56 8.42 -19.24
N VAL A 61 19.37 7.93 -18.30
CA VAL A 61 19.48 8.49 -16.94
C VAL A 61 18.14 8.50 -16.19
N THR A 62 17.41 7.39 -16.25
CA THR A 62 16.19 7.19 -15.46
C THR A 62 16.55 6.74 -14.04
N SER A 63 17.02 7.67 -13.22
CA SER A 63 17.43 7.44 -11.83
C SER A 63 16.51 8.08 -10.79
N SER A 64 15.28 8.45 -11.18
CA SER A 64 14.27 8.95 -10.25
C SER A 64 13.96 7.93 -9.14
N CYS A 65 13.45 8.40 -8.02
CA CYS A 65 13.03 7.55 -6.90
C CYS A 65 12.13 6.40 -7.39
N HIS A 66 12.47 5.16 -7.03
CA HIS A 66 11.68 4.00 -7.37
C HIS A 66 10.47 3.91 -6.45
N ARG A 67 9.29 3.66 -7.02
CA ARG A 67 8.00 3.62 -6.32
C ARG A 67 7.38 2.24 -6.52
N ILE A 68 6.94 1.62 -5.42
CA ILE A 68 6.28 0.32 -5.41
C ILE A 68 4.91 0.49 -4.75
N SER A 69 3.84 0.17 -5.48
CA SER A 69 2.48 0.15 -4.93
C SER A 69 2.18 -1.20 -4.30
N VAL A 70 1.74 -1.18 -3.03
CA VAL A 70 1.39 -2.38 -2.26
C VAL A 70 -0.01 -2.18 -1.67
N TYR A 71 -0.81 -3.24 -1.63
CA TYR A 71 -2.07 -3.24 -0.89
C TYR A 71 -1.86 -3.88 0.48
N SER A 72 -1.93 -3.07 1.53
CA SER A 72 -1.71 -3.48 2.92
C SER A 72 -3.02 -3.93 3.58
N VAL A 73 -2.97 -5.07 4.27
CA VAL A 73 -4.10 -5.62 5.04
C VAL A 73 -3.59 -5.94 6.44
N ASN A 74 -4.18 -5.31 7.46
CA ASN A 74 -3.78 -5.53 8.84
C ASN A 74 -4.69 -6.58 9.49
N ASN A 75 -4.18 -7.81 9.60
CA ASN A 75 -4.90 -8.91 10.21
C ASN A 75 -5.03 -8.82 11.75
N ASN A 76 -4.57 -7.75 12.41
CA ASN A 76 -4.79 -7.55 13.84
C ASN A 76 -6.06 -6.73 14.13
N ARG A 77 -6.65 -6.07 13.12
CA ARG A 77 -7.89 -5.31 13.31
C ARG A 77 -9.11 -6.24 13.32
N PRO A 78 -10.01 -6.15 14.32
CA PRO A 78 -11.16 -7.05 14.43
C PRO A 78 -12.05 -7.07 13.18
N ASN A 79 -12.29 -5.92 12.56
CA ASN A 79 -13.12 -5.82 11.35
C ASN A 79 -12.47 -6.52 10.15
N THR A 80 -11.16 -6.35 9.99
CA THR A 80 -10.38 -6.99 8.92
C THR A 80 -10.34 -8.51 9.13
N GLN A 81 -10.13 -8.98 10.37
CA GLN A 81 -10.21 -10.40 10.71
C GLN A 81 -11.59 -11.00 10.41
N ALA A 82 -12.67 -10.32 10.81
CA ALA A 82 -14.04 -10.76 10.57
C ALA A 82 -14.32 -10.93 9.07
N ARG A 83 -13.84 -9.99 8.25
CA ARG A 83 -13.94 -10.11 6.79
C ARG A 83 -13.10 -11.24 6.22
N LEU A 84 -11.83 -11.35 6.59
CA LEU A 84 -10.99 -12.45 6.11
C LEU A 84 -11.56 -13.82 6.49
N ARG A 85 -12.20 -13.92 7.66
CA ARG A 85 -12.93 -15.12 8.09
C ARG A 85 -14.12 -15.43 7.19
N GLU A 86 -14.93 -14.43 6.85
CA GLU A 86 -16.07 -14.61 5.94
C GLU A 86 -15.63 -15.15 4.56
N PHE A 87 -14.51 -14.64 4.03
CA PHE A 87 -13.94 -15.16 2.78
C PHE A 87 -13.52 -16.62 2.93
N SER A 88 -12.84 -16.96 4.03
CA SER A 88 -12.42 -18.33 4.31
C SER A 88 -13.59 -19.29 4.46
N GLU A 89 -14.64 -18.89 5.18
CA GLU A 89 -15.85 -19.71 5.40
C GLU A 89 -16.63 -19.94 4.11
N LYS A 90 -16.63 -18.97 3.19
CA LYS A 90 -17.26 -19.08 1.87
C LYS A 90 -16.36 -19.73 0.81
N GLY A 91 -15.12 -20.09 1.15
CA GLY A 91 -14.16 -20.69 0.22
C GLY A 91 -13.70 -19.74 -0.90
N ILE A 92 -13.74 -18.43 -0.66
CA ILE A 92 -13.38 -17.41 -1.65
C ILE A 92 -11.97 -16.92 -1.36
N SER A 93 -11.13 -16.87 -2.40
CA SER A 93 -9.78 -16.31 -2.29
C SER A 93 -9.84 -14.80 -2.08
N PHE A 94 -9.04 -14.28 -1.14
CA PHE A 94 -8.86 -12.83 -0.97
C PHE A 94 -8.20 -12.17 -2.19
N ALA A 95 -7.28 -12.88 -2.85
CA ALA A 95 -6.60 -12.40 -4.05
C ALA A 95 -7.18 -13.06 -5.31
N PRO A 96 -7.32 -12.32 -6.43
CA PRO A 96 -6.91 -10.92 -6.61
C PRO A 96 -7.92 -9.90 -6.06
N ILE A 97 -7.41 -8.83 -5.45
CA ILE A 97 -8.22 -7.74 -4.85
C ILE A 97 -8.97 -6.87 -5.88
N THR A 98 -8.76 -7.11 -7.17
CA THR A 98 -9.39 -6.37 -8.27
C THR A 98 -10.72 -6.99 -8.72
N VAL A 99 -11.06 -8.19 -8.23
CA VAL A 99 -12.28 -8.88 -8.59
C VAL A 99 -13.39 -8.51 -7.60
N PRO A 100 -14.59 -8.14 -8.07
CA PRO A 100 -15.74 -7.88 -7.20
C PRO A 100 -16.06 -9.10 -6.34
N LEU A 101 -16.59 -8.83 -5.14
CA LEU A 101 -17.04 -9.91 -4.26
C LEU A 101 -18.24 -10.61 -4.87
N ALA A 102 -18.24 -11.94 -4.79
CA ALA A 102 -19.35 -12.78 -5.23
C ALA A 102 -20.60 -12.64 -4.33
N PHE A 103 -20.49 -11.94 -3.20
CA PHE A 103 -21.56 -11.74 -2.24
C PHE A 103 -21.63 -10.26 -1.83
N PRO A 104 -22.83 -9.76 -1.45
CA PRO A 104 -22.99 -8.38 -1.02
C PRO A 104 -22.25 -8.13 0.29
N SER A 105 -21.73 -6.91 0.46
CA SER A 105 -21.03 -6.52 1.69
C SER A 105 -21.95 -6.50 2.91
N GLN A 106 -23.26 -6.30 2.74
CA GLN A 106 -24.25 -6.26 3.80
C GLN A 106 -25.31 -7.33 3.53
N SER A 107 -25.77 -8.01 4.59
CA SER A 107 -26.92 -8.92 4.48
C SER A 107 -28.23 -8.15 4.37
N TRP A 108 -29.26 -8.78 3.79
CA TRP A 108 -30.59 -8.16 3.70
C TRP A 108 -31.19 -7.82 5.07
N ASN A 109 -30.97 -8.66 6.08
CA ASN A 109 -31.47 -8.40 7.43
C ASN A 109 -30.81 -7.17 8.06
N GLU A 110 -29.49 -7.03 7.94
CA GLU A 110 -28.77 -5.83 8.43
C GLU A 110 -29.21 -4.58 7.67
N TYR A 111 -29.49 -4.71 6.38
CA TYR A 111 -30.00 -3.62 5.56
C TYR A 111 -31.38 -3.15 6.04
N GLU A 112 -32.31 -4.08 6.28
CA GLU A 112 -33.64 -3.76 6.80
C GLU A 112 -33.58 -3.15 8.21
N GLU A 113 -32.74 -3.68 9.11
CA GLU A 113 -32.57 -3.13 10.45
C GLU A 113 -32.02 -1.71 10.44
N TYR A 114 -31.09 -1.41 9.52
CA TYR A 114 -30.53 -0.08 9.35
C TYR A 114 -31.63 0.94 8.97
N TRP A 115 -32.42 0.65 7.95
CA TRP A 115 -33.49 1.55 7.49
C TRP A 115 -34.71 1.61 8.41
N LYS A 116 -34.91 0.62 9.29
CA LYS A 116 -35.90 0.75 10.39
C LYS A 116 -35.49 1.78 11.44
N ARG A 117 -34.19 2.06 11.57
CA ARG A 117 -33.66 2.97 12.59
C ARG A 117 -33.28 4.33 12.04
N HIS A 118 -33.21 4.50 10.73
CA HIS A 118 -32.66 5.69 10.07
C HIS A 118 -33.63 6.15 9.00
N ASP A 119 -33.77 7.47 8.85
CA ASP A 119 -34.64 8.06 7.84
C ASP A 119 -34.24 7.61 6.43
N PRO A 120 -35.20 7.41 5.51
CA PRO A 120 -34.92 6.99 4.14
C PRO A 120 -34.03 8.00 3.41
N ARG A 121 -33.32 7.53 2.38
CA ARG A 121 -32.45 8.38 1.57
C ARG A 121 -33.24 9.36 0.70
N ASP A 122 -34.41 8.94 0.25
CA ASP A 122 -35.32 9.75 -0.56
C ASP A 122 -36.11 10.69 0.35
N ALA A 123 -36.30 11.94 -0.09
CA ALA A 123 -37.07 12.92 0.65
C ALA A 123 -38.56 12.54 0.66
N GLU A 124 -39.28 12.98 1.71
CA GLU A 124 -40.75 12.90 1.72
C GLU A 124 -41.34 13.84 0.64
N ASP A 125 -42.44 13.39 0.02
CA ASP A 125 -43.19 14.16 -1.00
C ASP A 125 -43.79 15.47 -0.47
#